data_AF-A4FJL6-F1
#
_entry.id   AF-A4FJL6-F1
#
_cell.length_a   1.000
_cell.length_b   1.000
_cell.length_c   1.000
_cell.angle_alpha   90.00
_cell.angle_beta   90.00
_cell.angle_gamma   90.00
#
_symmetry.space_group_name_H-M   'P 1'
#
loop_
_entity.id
_entity.type
_entity.pdbx_description
1 polymer ?
#
loop_
_entity_poly.entity_id
_entity_poly.type
_entity_poly.pdbx_seq_one_letter_code
_entity_poly.pdbx_strand_id
1 'polypeptide(L)' 'MILHAAQAFRLLEGGMKEKSTHLARHHRLLATRAHLLELLGEQEAAARAYREAARRTTSAPERRHLTDCAHRLESPA' A
#
# COMPACT_ATOMS: atom_id res chain seq x y z
N MET A 1 -2.35 0.76 20.37
CA MET A 1 -1.54 1.96 20.03
C MET A 1 -0.62 1.72 18.82
N ILE A 2 -1.10 1.12 17.73
CA ILE A 2 -0.36 1.11 16.44
C ILE A 2 -1.39 1.13 15.30
N LEU A 3 -2.12 2.23 15.15
CA LEU A 3 -2.91 2.47 13.94
C LEU A 3 -3.12 3.97 13.64
N HIS A 4 -2.23 4.84 14.13
CA HIS A 4 -2.27 6.28 13.83
C HIS A 4 -1.35 6.70 12.69
N ALA A 5 -0.36 5.88 12.30
CA ALA A 5 0.60 6.23 11.25
C ALA A 5 -0.01 6.20 9.83
N ALA A 6 -1.03 5.37 9.58
CA ALA A 6 -1.72 5.33 8.29
C ALA A 6 -2.63 6.55 8.04
N GLN A 7 -3.01 7.28 9.10
CA GLN A 7 -3.78 8.53 8.99
C GLN A 7 -2.91 9.76 8.74
N ALA A 8 -1.66 9.77 9.23
CA ALA A 8 -0.74 10.88 9.05
C ALA A 8 -0.33 11.07 7.56
N PHE A 9 -0.32 10.00 6.76
CA PHE A 9 -0.04 10.08 5.32
C PHE A 9 -1.08 10.91 4.54
N ARG A 10 -2.28 11.08 5.10
CA ARG A 10 -3.39 11.82 4.48
C ARG A 10 -3.22 13.35 4.58
N LEU A 11 -2.32 13.84 5.43
CA LEU A 11 -2.15 15.27 5.71
C LEU A 11 -0.99 15.94 4.96
N LEU A 12 -0.14 15.18 4.24
CA LEU A 12 1.05 15.73 3.58
C LEU A 12 1.02 15.74 2.04
N GLU A 13 0.10 15.03 1.38
CA GLU A 13 0.01 15.03 -0.09
C GLU A 13 -0.83 16.22 -0.61
N GLY A 14 -0.50 17.42 -0.13
CA GLY A 14 -0.89 18.68 -0.77
C GLY A 14 0.03 18.93 -1.95
N GLY A 15 -0.31 18.43 -3.14
CA GLY A 15 0.41 18.79 -4.35
C GLY A 15 0.30 17.81 -5.51
N MET A 16 -0.76 17.98 -6.31
CA MET A 16 -0.88 17.56 -7.71
C MET A 16 -0.49 16.11 -8.08
N LYS A 17 -1.48 15.34 -8.55
CA LYS A 17 -1.44 14.76 -9.91
C LYS A 17 -2.78 14.17 -10.32
N GLU A 18 -3.44 14.85 -11.26
CA GLU A 18 -4.46 14.28 -12.12
C GLU A 18 -3.84 13.15 -12.97
N LYS A 19 -3.89 11.89 -12.52
CA LYS A 19 -3.68 10.76 -13.43
C LYS A 19 -4.60 9.60 -13.10
N SER A 20 -5.62 9.47 -13.95
CA SER A 20 -6.34 8.23 -14.27
C SER A 20 -7.07 7.54 -13.11
N THR A 21 -8.32 7.95 -12.91
CA THR A 21 -9.29 7.39 -11.94
C THR A 21 -9.32 5.86 -11.90
N HIS A 22 -9.12 5.19 -13.03
CA HIS A 22 -9.09 3.73 -13.13
C HIS A 22 -7.84 3.12 -12.49
N LEU A 23 -6.65 3.61 -12.86
CA LEU A 23 -5.39 3.15 -12.26
C LEU A 23 -5.37 3.42 -10.75
N ALA A 24 -5.88 4.58 -10.35
CA ALA A 24 -6.09 4.97 -8.95
C ALA A 24 -6.98 3.98 -8.19
N ARG A 25 -8.10 3.56 -8.79
CA ARG A 25 -9.01 2.59 -8.22
C ARG A 25 -8.35 1.21 -8.08
N HIS A 26 -7.63 0.76 -9.11
CA HIS A 26 -7.04 -0.58 -9.12
C HIS A 26 -5.94 -0.75 -8.09
N HIS A 27 -5.00 0.18 -7.95
CA HIS A 27 -3.93 0.03 -6.95
C HIS A 27 -4.44 0.18 -5.52
N ARG A 28 -5.44 1.05 -5.27
CA ARG A 28 -6.07 1.17 -3.95
C ARG A 28 -6.80 -0.11 -3.55
N LEU A 29 -7.48 -0.77 -4.49
CA LEU A 29 -8.09 -2.09 -4.24
C LEU A 29 -7.05 -3.15 -3.90
N LEU A 30 -5.91 -3.14 -4.59
CA LEU A 30 -4.79 -4.05 -4.30
C LEU A 30 -4.20 -3.79 -2.91
N ALA A 31 -4.02 -2.53 -2.51
CA ALA A 31 -3.56 -2.17 -1.17
C ALA A 31 -4.55 -2.60 -0.09
N THR A 32 -5.86 -2.40 -0.29
CA THR A 32 -6.89 -2.90 0.64
C THR A 32 -6.86 -4.41 0.74
N ARG A 33 -6.77 -5.13 -0.38
CA ARG A 33 -6.66 -6.59 -0.38
C ARG A 33 -5.42 -7.06 0.37
N ALA A 34 -4.28 -6.42 0.15
CA ALA A 34 -3.04 -6.72 0.84
C ALA A 34 -3.19 -6.59 2.36
N HIS A 35 -3.81 -5.50 2.81
CA HIS A 35 -4.07 -5.26 4.22
C HIS A 35 -5.01 -6.32 4.83
N LEU A 36 -6.08 -6.71 4.12
CA LEU A 36 -6.98 -7.77 4.61
C LEU A 36 -6.27 -9.12 4.71
N LEU A 37 -5.41 -9.46 3.75
CA LEU A 37 -4.60 -10.69 3.80
C LEU A 37 -3.61 -10.67 4.96
N GLU A 38 -2.98 -9.52 5.23
CA GLU A 38 -2.08 -9.33 6.37
C GLU A 38 -2.84 -9.56 7.71
N LEU A 39 -4.06 -9.05 7.83
CA LEU A 39 -4.93 -9.27 9.00
C LEU A 39 -5.37 -10.73 9.15
N LEU A 40 -5.51 -11.47 8.04
CA LEU A 40 -5.83 -12.89 8.04
C LEU A 40 -4.60 -13.78 8.32
N GLY A 41 -3.40 -13.20 8.42
CA GLY A 41 -2.15 -13.95 8.60
C GLY A 41 -1.57 -14.53 7.31
N GLU A 42 -2.17 -14.22 6.15
CA GLU A 42 -1.75 -14.67 4.83
C GLU A 42 -0.58 -13.82 4.30
N GLN A 43 0.57 -13.91 4.99
CA GLN A 43 1.71 -12.99 4.81
C GLN A 43 2.26 -12.98 3.38
N GLU A 44 2.45 -14.13 2.74
CA GLU A 44 2.95 -14.19 1.36
C GLU A 44 1.97 -13.55 0.36
N ALA A 45 0.67 -13.83 0.52
CA ALA A 45 -0.36 -13.29 -0.35
C ALA A 45 -0.50 -11.77 -0.17
N ALA A 46 -0.39 -11.29 1.08
CA ALA A 46 -0.36 -9.89 1.42
C ALA A 46 0.85 -9.18 0.80
N ALA A 47 2.05 -9.74 0.92
CA ALA A 47 3.27 -9.18 0.35
C ALA A 47 3.15 -9.02 -1.18
N ARG A 48 2.66 -10.05 -1.88
CA ARG A 48 2.43 -9.99 -3.34
C ARG A 48 1.45 -8.88 -3.72
N ALA A 49 0.34 -8.74 -2.98
CA ALA A 49 -0.65 -7.71 -3.23
C ALA A 49 -0.10 -6.30 -2.97
N TYR A 50 0.71 -6.11 -1.92
CA TYR A 50 1.41 -4.86 -1.65
C TYR A 50 2.39 -4.49 -2.76
N ARG A 51 3.22 -5.44 -3.25
CA ARG A 51 4.12 -5.19 -4.39
C ARG A 51 3.35 -4.79 -5.65
N GLU A 52 2.25 -5.46 -5.95
CA GLU A 52 1.44 -5.14 -7.13
C GLU A 52 0.76 -3.76 -7.00
N ALA A 53 0.31 -3.40 -5.80
CA ALA A 53 -0.16 -2.03 -5.52
C ALA A 53 0.97 -1.00 -5.71
N ALA A 54 2.19 -1.29 -5.23
CA ALA A 54 3.36 -0.43 -5.36
C ALA A 54 3.74 -0.19 -6.83
N ARG A 55 3.65 -1.22 -7.68
CA ARG A 55 3.90 -1.10 -9.13
C ARG A 55 2.89 -0.20 -9.85
N ARG A 56 1.66 -0.12 -9.34
CA ARG A 56 0.55 0.59 -10.00
C ARG A 56 0.28 1.99 -9.46
N THR A 57 0.77 2.34 -8.26
CA THR A 57 0.64 3.71 -7.77
C THR A 57 1.57 4.67 -8.52
N THR A 58 1.03 5.84 -8.84
CA THR A 58 1.77 6.95 -9.43
C THR A 58 2.44 7.83 -8.37
N SER A 59 2.03 7.72 -7.10
CA SER A 59 2.63 8.45 -5.98
C SER A 59 3.92 7.75 -5.55
N ALA A 60 5.03 8.47 -5.62
CA ALA A 60 6.34 8.00 -5.17
C ALA A 60 6.39 7.68 -3.66
N PRO A 61 5.86 8.53 -2.75
CA PRO A 61 5.84 8.20 -1.34
C PRO A 61 4.93 6.99 -1.04
N GLU A 62 3.80 6.86 -1.75
CA GLU A 62 2.93 5.69 -1.58
C GLU A 62 3.60 4.39 -2.06
N ARG A 63 4.31 4.44 -3.20
CA ARG A 63 5.07 3.28 -3.71
C ARG A 63 6.11 2.78 -2.70
N ARG A 64 6.82 3.68 -2.03
CA ARG A 64 7.80 3.34 -0.99
C ARG A 64 7.11 2.64 0.18
N HIS A 65 6.06 3.25 0.71
CA HIS A 65 5.29 2.66 1.81
C HIS A 65 4.79 1.24 1.50
N LEU A 66 4.21 1.04 0.31
CA LEU A 66 3.70 -0.27 -0.11
C LEU A 66 4.83 -1.30 -0.28
N THR A 67 5.99 -0.87 -0.77
CA THR A 67 7.18 -1.73 -0.91
C THR A 67 7.75 -2.15 0.45
N ASP A 68 7.82 -1.21 1.40
CA ASP A 68 8.28 -1.49 2.77
C ASP A 68 7.34 -2.46 3.49
N CYS A 69 6.02 -2.33 3.28
CA CYS A 69 5.04 -3.30 3.78
C CYS A 69 5.26 -4.69 3.20
N ALA A 70 5.53 -4.82 1.90
CA ALA A 70 5.85 -6.11 1.29
C ALA A 70 7.12 -6.73 1.88
N HIS A 71 8.20 -5.95 2.00
CA HIS A 71 9.45 -6.43 2.58
C HIS A 71 9.30 -6.93 4.02
N ARG A 72 8.54 -6.21 4.85
CA ARG A 72 8.25 -6.63 6.24
C ARG A 72 7.57 -8.00 6.31
N LEU A 73 6.71 -8.31 5.34
CA LEU A 73 5.94 -9.55 5.31
C LEU A 73 6.72 -10.73 4.69
N GLU A 74 7.76 -10.45 3.91
CA GLU A 74 8.63 -11.47 3.31
C GLU A 74 9.80 -11.87 4.20
N SER A 75 10.15 -11.03 5.16
CA SER A 75 11.13 -11.31 6.19
C SER A 75 10.46 -11.28 7.56
N PRO A 76 9.55 -12.23 7.86
CA PRO A 76 9.03 -12.37 9.21
C PRO A 76 10.22 -12.71 10.12
N ALA A 77 10.49 -11.84 11.10
CA ALA A 77 11.49 -12.08 12.13
C ALA A 77 11.15 -13.31 12.98
#